data_AF-A0A6J5BVN7-F1
#
_entry.id   AF-A0A6J5BVN7-F1
#
_cell.length_a   1.000
_cell.length_b   1.000
_cell.length_c   1.000
_cell.angle_alpha   90.00
_cell.angle_beta   90.00
_cell.angle_gamma   90.00
#
_symmetry.space_group_name_H-M   'P 1'
#
loop_
_entity.id
_entity.type
_entity.pdbx_description
1 polymer ?
#
loop_
_entity_poly.entity_id
_entity_poly.type
_entity_poly.pdbx_seq_one_letter_code
_entity_poly.pdbx_strand_id
1 'polypeptide(L)'
;MEVRTAGAHSHIIKIQMQSKHIHHYNGYAVKPSAHRLPDGSFSSNLLLERADSARSESLYQFYSLDYFADEEEALEHSARWAHEWVDTRG
;
A
#
# COMPACT_ATOMS: atom_id res chain seq x y z
N MET A 1 33.37 -35.17 -12.81
CA MET A 1 33.75 -34.32 -11.65
C MET A 1 34.66 -33.26 -12.25
N GLU A 2 34.38 -31.96 -12.28
CA GLU A 2 33.56 -31.10 -11.42
C GLU A 2 32.83 -30.04 -12.25
N VAL A 3 31.83 -29.45 -11.60
CA VAL A 3 30.77 -28.61 -12.12
C VAL A 3 31.25 -27.20 -12.47
N ARG A 4 30.76 -26.69 -13.60
CA ARG A 4 30.91 -25.29 -14.03
C ARG A 4 30.15 -24.38 -13.07
N THR A 5 30.84 -23.49 -12.36
CA THR A 5 30.22 -22.34 -11.69
C THR A 5 29.97 -21.26 -12.74
N ALA A 6 28.73 -21.18 -13.23
CA ALA A 6 28.27 -20.05 -14.03
C ALA A 6 27.56 -19.07 -13.10
N GLY A 7 28.11 -17.86 -12.97
CA GLY A 7 27.48 -16.76 -12.28
C GLY A 7 26.16 -16.37 -12.95
N ALA A 8 25.17 -16.06 -12.12
CA ALA A 8 23.95 -15.40 -12.56
C ALA A 8 23.65 -14.25 -11.59
N HIS A 9 24.12 -13.05 -11.94
CA HIS A 9 23.53 -11.80 -11.50
C HIS A 9 22.10 -11.74 -12.04
N SER A 10 21.14 -12.19 -11.24
CA SER A 10 19.72 -12.12 -11.58
C SER A 10 19.19 -10.71 -11.31
N HIS A 11 19.39 -9.82 -12.29
CA HIS A 11 18.55 -8.63 -12.50
C HIS A 11 17.16 -9.11 -12.94
N ILE A 12 16.30 -9.41 -11.98
CA ILE A 12 14.88 -9.77 -12.19
C ILE A 12 14.18 -9.09 -10.99
N ILE A 13 13.21 -8.19 -11.10
CA ILE A 13 12.16 -8.05 -12.10
C ILE A 13 11.72 -6.58 -12.08
N LYS A 14 11.73 -5.88 -13.23
CA LYS A 14 10.85 -4.72 -13.45
C LYS A 14 9.41 -5.27 -13.49
N ILE A 15 8.73 -5.36 -12.36
CA ILE A 15 7.28 -5.57 -12.34
C ILE A 15 6.64 -4.19 -12.40
N GLN A 16 6.60 -3.62 -13.61
CA GLN A 16 5.55 -2.67 -13.98
C GLN A 16 4.26 -3.46 -14.07
N MET A 17 3.62 -3.69 -12.93
CA MET A 17 2.23 -4.09 -12.87
C MET A 17 1.45 -2.93 -12.28
N GLN A 18 0.67 -2.27 -13.12
CA GLN A 18 -0.48 -1.44 -12.76
C GLN A 18 -1.52 -2.35 -12.08
N SER A 19 -1.20 -2.77 -10.87
CA SER A 19 -2.01 -3.68 -10.07
C SER A 19 -2.14 -3.02 -8.72
N LYS A 20 -3.20 -2.22 -8.60
CA LYS A 20 -3.96 -2.01 -7.36
C LYS A 20 -3.11 -2.33 -6.14
N HIS A 21 -2.37 -1.33 -5.66
CA HIS A 21 -1.33 -1.41 -4.61
C HIS A 21 -1.90 -1.94 -3.29
N ILE A 22 -2.27 -3.21 -3.23
CA ILE A 22 -2.67 -3.88 -2.00
C ILE A 22 -1.38 -4.44 -1.41
N HIS A 23 -0.72 -3.63 -0.59
CA HIS A 23 0.51 -4.03 0.10
C HIS A 23 0.12 -4.73 1.39
N HIS A 24 0.49 -6.00 1.54
CA HIS A 24 0.28 -6.70 2.81
C HIS A 24 1.44 -6.38 3.75
N TYR A 25 1.16 -5.67 4.84
CA TYR A 25 2.14 -5.30 5.87
C TYR A 25 1.68 -5.80 7.24
N ASN A 26 2.52 -6.61 7.90
CA ASN A 26 2.24 -7.19 9.22
C ASN A 26 0.86 -7.87 9.37
N GLY A 27 0.39 -8.54 8.30
CA GLY A 27 -0.93 -9.19 8.27
C GLY A 27 -2.10 -8.27 7.91
N TYR A 28 -1.85 -7.00 7.59
CA TYR A 28 -2.83 -6.03 7.10
C TYR A 28 -2.65 -5.77 5.60
N ALA A 29 -3.72 -5.89 4.83
CA ALA A 29 -3.81 -5.42 3.46
C ALA A 29 -4.02 -3.90 3.46
N VAL A 30 -3.00 -3.17 3.02
CA VAL A 30 -2.99 -1.72 2.90
C VAL A 30 -3.50 -1.33 1.52
N LYS A 31 -4.61 -0.58 1.49
CA LYS A 31 -5.28 -0.09 0.27
C LYS A 31 -5.33 1.44 0.30
N PRO A 32 -4.27 2.13 -0.17
CA PRO A 32 -4.31 3.57 -0.35
C PRO A 32 -5.23 3.94 -1.50
N SER A 33 -5.93 5.06 -1.38
CA SER A 33 -6.82 5.58 -2.42
C SER A 33 -6.86 7.10 -2.36
N ALA A 34 -6.84 7.74 -3.52
CA ALA A 34 -7.04 9.17 -3.62
C ALA A 34 -8.46 9.45 -4.09
N HIS A 35 -9.18 10.32 -3.40
CA HIS A 35 -10.52 10.74 -3.80
C HIS A 35 -10.50 12.20 -4.24
N ARG A 36 -10.74 12.44 -5.53
CA ARG A 36 -10.79 13.79 -6.07
C ARG A 36 -12.07 14.52 -5.64
N LEU A 37 -11.91 15.69 -5.04
CA LEU A 37 -12.98 16.55 -4.59
C LEU A 37 -13.44 17.54 -5.67
N PRO A 38 -14.66 18.09 -5.55
CA PRO A 38 -15.19 19.09 -6.49
C PRO A 38 -14.37 20.40 -6.53
N ASP A 39 -13.63 20.74 -5.49
CA ASP A 39 -12.73 21.91 -5.48
C ASP A 39 -11.42 21.68 -6.26
N GLY A 40 -11.15 20.44 -6.67
CA GLY A 40 -9.97 20.07 -7.45
C GLY A 40 -8.85 19.44 -6.63
N SER A 41 -8.92 19.46 -5.29
CA SER A 41 -8.00 18.71 -4.43
C SER A 41 -8.30 17.20 -4.41
N PHE A 42 -7.37 16.43 -3.87
CA PHE A 42 -7.46 15.00 -3.65
C PHE A 42 -7.39 14.72 -2.15
N SER A 43 -8.41 14.06 -1.62
CA SER A 43 -8.40 13.52 -0.27
C SER A 43 -7.64 12.19 -0.25
N SER A 44 -6.71 12.08 0.68
CA SER A 44 -5.96 10.86 0.97
C SER A 44 -6.83 9.95 1.83
N ASN A 45 -7.28 8.86 1.23
CA ASN A 45 -8.10 7.84 1.85
C ASN A 45 -7.31 6.55 2.01
N LEU A 46 -7.57 5.83 3.09
CA LEU A 46 -6.87 4.59 3.40
C LEU A 46 -7.85 3.53 3.86
N LEU A 47 -7.70 2.33 3.33
CA LEU A 47 -8.36 1.14 3.81
C LEU A 47 -7.33 0.12 4.28
N LEU A 48 -7.46 -0.34 5.53
CA LEU A 48 -6.67 -1.42 6.10
C LEU A 48 -7.57 -2.61 6.36
N GLU A 49 -7.17 -3.79 5.88
CA GLU A 49 -7.96 -5.01 6.01
C GLU A 49 -7.07 -6.12 6.55
N ARG A 50 -7.32 -6.62 7.76
CA ARG A 50 -6.50 -7.70 8.32
C ARG A 50 -6.84 -9.02 7.62
N ALA A 51 -5.83 -9.66 7.02
CA ALA A 51 -6.01 -10.86 6.21
C ALA A 51 -6.38 -12.11 7.04
N ASP A 52 -6.04 -12.13 8.33
CA ASP A 52 -6.17 -13.30 9.21
C ASP A 52 -7.53 -13.38 9.92
N SER A 53 -8.34 -12.32 9.88
CA SER A 53 -9.62 -12.29 10.59
C SER A 53 -10.73 -12.83 9.70
N ALA A 54 -11.16 -14.06 9.94
CA ALA A 54 -12.39 -14.63 9.38
C ALA A 54 -13.67 -13.82 9.71
N ARG A 55 -13.55 -12.78 10.54
CA ARG A 55 -14.59 -11.80 10.85
C ARG A 55 -14.24 -10.47 10.19
N SER A 56 -15.21 -9.93 9.46
CA SER A 56 -15.28 -8.57 8.88
C SER A 56 -15.04 -7.41 9.89
N GLU A 57 -14.62 -7.70 11.11
CA GLU A 57 -14.37 -6.75 12.20
C GLU A 57 -12.92 -6.20 12.19
N SER A 58 -12.09 -6.58 11.21
CA SER A 58 -10.71 -6.09 11.07
C SER A 58 -10.51 -5.24 9.81
N LEU A 59 -11.55 -4.52 9.41
CA LEU A 59 -11.52 -3.51 8.35
C LEU A 59 -11.48 -2.12 9.00
N TYR A 60 -10.45 -1.34 8.72
CA TYR A 60 -10.33 0.04 9.15
C TYR A 60 -10.34 0.95 7.93
N GLN A 61 -11.38 1.76 7.80
CA GLN A 61 -11.42 2.84 6.82
C GLN A 61 -11.10 4.17 7.46
N PHE A 62 -10.19 4.88 6.81
CA PHE A 62 -9.87 6.26 7.07
C PHE A 62 -10.20 7.06 5.82
N TYR A 63 -10.92 8.15 6.02
CA TYR A 63 -11.30 9.08 4.97
C TYR A 63 -10.68 10.43 5.30
N SER A 64 -10.12 11.10 4.30
CA SER A 64 -9.50 12.43 4.46
C SER A 64 -8.47 12.47 5.58
N LEU A 65 -7.46 11.61 5.49
CA LEU A 65 -6.26 11.71 6.32
C LEU A 65 -5.64 13.11 6.14
N ASP A 66 -5.49 13.52 4.89
CA ASP A 66 -5.03 14.84 4.48
C ASP A 66 -5.55 15.18 3.06
N TYR A 67 -5.39 16.43 2.66
CA TYR A 67 -5.79 16.94 1.35
C TYR A 67 -4.58 17.40 0.56
N PHE A 68 -4.47 16.93 -0.68
CA PHE A 68 -3.34 17.20 -1.57
C PHE A 68 -3.82 17.82 -2.88
N ALA A 69 -2.94 18.56 -3.55
CA ALA A 69 -3.23 19.06 -4.89
C ALA A 69 -3.05 17.95 -5.96
N ASP A 70 -2.21 16.96 -5.67
CA ASP A 70 -1.87 15.85 -6.56
C ASP A 70 -2.37 14.50 -6.04
N GLU A 71 -2.80 13.65 -6.97
CA GLU A 71 -3.28 12.29 -6.68
C GLU A 71 -2.17 11.41 -6.12
N GLU A 72 -0.97 11.53 -6.69
CA GLU A 72 0.20 10.71 -6.32
C GLU A 72 0.64 11.01 -4.88
N GLU A 73 0.67 12.29 -4.48
CA GLU A 73 0.95 12.68 -3.09
C GLU A 73 -0.08 12.12 -2.11
N ALA A 74 -1.37 12.16 -2.46
CA ALA A 74 -2.42 11.58 -1.65
C ALA A 74 -2.27 10.06 -1.48
N LEU A 75 -1.85 9.35 -2.53
CA LEU A 75 -1.60 7.91 -2.48
C LEU A 75 -0.35 7.56 -1.67
N GLU A 76 0.77 8.26 -1.89
CA GLU A 76 2.01 8.02 -1.15
C GLU A 76 1.85 8.34 0.34
N HIS A 77 1.14 9.41 0.68
CA HIS A 77 0.86 9.78 2.06
C HIS A 77 0.05 8.71 2.78
N SER A 78 -1.07 8.25 2.18
CA SER A 78 -1.90 7.20 2.77
C SER A 78 -1.14 5.88 2.92
N ALA A 79 -0.27 5.53 1.96
CA ALA A 79 0.57 4.34 2.05
C ALA A 79 1.59 4.44 3.19
N ARG A 80 2.28 5.58 3.35
CA ARG A 80 3.23 5.78 4.44
C ARG A 80 2.54 5.75 5.80
N TRP A 81 1.44 6.49 5.94
CA TRP A 81 0.67 6.55 7.17
C TRP A 81 0.15 5.18 7.60
N ALA A 82 -0.25 4.35 6.63
CA ALA A 82 -0.66 2.98 6.90
C ALA A 82 0.43 2.14 7.58
N HIS A 83 1.67 2.25 7.12
CA HIS A 83 2.79 1.53 7.72
C HIS A 83 3.01 1.96 9.17
N GLU A 84 3.00 3.28 9.44
CA GLU A 84 3.15 3.83 10.80
C GLU A 84 1.99 3.42 11.72
N TRP A 85 0.76 3.42 11.20
CA TRP A 85 -0.42 3.01 11.97
C TRP A 85 -0.38 1.53 12.33
N VAL A 86 0.03 0.67 11.38
CA VAL A 86 0.17 -0.77 11.62
C VAL A 86 1.31 -1.04 12.61
N ASP A 87 2.42 -0.31 12.52
CA ASP A 87 3.55 -0.39 13.45
C ASP A 87 3.14 -0.02 14.88
N THR A 88 2.36 1.06 15.04
CA THR A 88 1.84 1.50 16.35
C THR A 88 0.85 0.50 16.97
N ARG A 89 0.20 -0.34 16.15
CA ARG A 89 -0.77 -1.36 16.57
C ARG A 89 -0.15 -2.73 16.85
N GLY A 90 1.07 -2.98 16.37
CA GLY A 90 1.78 -4.26 16.39
C GLY A 90 2.44 -4.57 17.72
#